data_AF-A0AAN7GZW6-F1
#
_entry.id   AF-A0AAN7GZW6-F1
#
_cell.length_a   1.000
_cell.length_b   1.000
_cell.length_c   1.000
_cell.angle_alpha   90.00
_cell.angle_beta   90.00
_cell.angle_gamma   90.00
#
_symmetry.space_group_name_H-M   'P 1'
#
loop_
_entity.id
_entity.type
_entity.pdbx_description
1 polymer ?
#
loop_
_entity_poly.entity_id
_entity_poly.type
_entity_poly.pdbx_seq_one_letter_code
_entity_poly.pdbx_strand_id
1 'polypeptide(L)' 'MPRSTQAIVKEAKQISPDTWSIPASKVTSAQLKRYLDDEHFGKYSVKLKRDVFSITISARSSWSV' A
#
# COMPACT_ATOMS: atom_id res chain seq x y z
N MET A 1 6.22 -17.22 -2.65
CA MET A 1 5.58 -15.92 -2.30
C MET A 1 5.10 -15.98 -0.86
N PRO A 2 5.49 -15.04 0.02
CA PRO A 2 5.09 -15.06 1.42
C PRO A 2 3.57 -14.87 1.57
N ARG A 3 2.96 -15.66 2.47
CA ARG A 3 1.51 -15.75 2.69
C ARG A 3 0.84 -14.42 3.08
N SER A 4 1.61 -13.46 3.58
CA SER A 4 1.11 -12.15 4.04
C SER A 4 0.76 -11.17 2.91
N THR A 5 1.40 -11.30 1.75
CA THR A 5 1.21 -10.42 0.58
C THR A 5 -0.23 -10.49 0.05
N GLN A 6 -0.78 -11.71 -0.05
CA GLN A 6 -2.15 -11.94 -0.56
C GLN A 6 -3.25 -11.41 0.37
N ALA A 7 -3.01 -11.41 1.69
CA ALA A 7 -3.98 -10.92 2.66
C ALA A 7 -4.17 -9.40 2.54
N ILE A 8 -3.10 -8.67 2.27
CA ILE A 8 -3.13 -7.21 2.14
C ILE A 8 -3.88 -6.81 0.86
N VAL A 9 -3.60 -7.46 -0.27
CA VAL A 9 -4.26 -7.18 -1.56
C VAL A 9 -5.76 -7.47 -1.52
N LYS A 10 -6.17 -8.54 -0.82
CA LYS A 10 -7.60 -8.92 -0.72
C LYS A 10 -8.42 -7.94 0.13
N GLU A 11 -7.80 -7.36 1.16
CA GLU A 11 -8.44 -6.40 2.05
C GLU A 11 -8.29 -4.94 1.56
N ALA A 12 -7.38 -4.71 0.60
CA ALA A 12 -7.16 -3.39 0.02
C ALA A 12 -8.29 -3.03 -0.93
N LYS A 13 -9.00 -1.95 -0.61
CA LYS A 13 -10.00 -1.37 -1.49
C LYS A 13 -9.35 -0.29 -2.34
N GLN A 14 -9.31 -0.50 -3.65
CA GLN A 14 -8.89 0.55 -4.58
C GLN A 14 -9.92 1.70 -4.53
N ILE A 15 -9.47 2.89 -4.15
CA ILE A 15 -10.28 4.11 -4.11
C ILE A 15 -10.03 4.96 -5.36
N SER A 16 -8.82 4.90 -5.89
CA SER A 16 -8.40 5.56 -7.12
C SER A 16 -7.34 4.70 -7.82
N PRO A 17 -7.05 4.93 -9.12
CA PRO A 17 -6.03 4.17 -9.85
C PRO A 17 -4.72 4.01 -9.06
N ASP A 18 -4.27 5.10 -8.43
CA ASP A 18 -3.02 5.15 -7.66
C ASP A 18 -3.21 5.10 -6.14
N THR A 19 -4.45 5.06 -5.64
CA THR A 19 -4.74 5.13 -4.20
C THR A 19 -5.60 3.97 -3.73
N TRP A 20 -5.09 3.28 -2.72
CA TRP A 20 -5.69 2.12 -2.08
C TRP A 20 -5.97 2.44 -0.62
N SER A 21 -7.03 1.88 -0.06
CA SER A 21 -7.35 2.02 1.36
C SER A 21 -7.52 0.66 2.00
N ILE A 22 -6.89 0.48 3.17
CA ILE A 22 -6.90 -0.77 3.93
C ILE A 22 -7.26 -0.45 5.38
N PRO A 23 -8.23 -1.13 5.99
CA PRO A 23 -8.50 -0.97 7.41
C PRO A 23 -7.29 -1.39 8.25
N ALA A 24 -6.91 -0.58 9.24
CA ALA A 24 -5.79 -0.89 10.15
C ALA A 24 -6.09 -2.09 11.06
N SER A 25 -7.38 -2.36 11.28
CA SER A 25 -7.87 -3.58 11.93
C SER A 25 -7.54 -4.88 11.15
N LYS A 26 -7.22 -4.81 9.85
CA LYS A 26 -6.97 -5.98 8.99
C LYS A 26 -5.50 -6.24 8.73
N VAL A 27 -4.67 -5.20 8.76
CA VAL A 27 -3.24 -5.28 8.42
C VAL A 27 -2.46 -4.36 9.36
N THR A 28 -1.36 -4.85 9.92
CA THR A 28 -0.48 -4.02 10.74
C THR A 28 0.42 -3.13 9.87
N SER A 29 0.83 -1.97 10.40
CA SER A 29 1.77 -1.06 9.73
C SER A 29 3.07 -1.74 9.31
N ALA A 30 3.58 -2.70 10.11
CA ALA A 30 4.78 -3.47 9.79
C ALA A 30 4.58 -4.41 8.59
N GLN A 31 3.46 -5.14 8.54
CA GLN A 31 3.15 -6.01 7.40
C GLN A 31 2.91 -5.20 6.13
N LEU A 32 2.19 -4.08 6.26
CA LEU A 32 1.92 -3.18 5.14
C LEU A 32 3.21 -2.55 4.60
N LYS A 33 4.06 -2.03 5.49
CA LYS A 33 5.35 -1.47 5.10
C LYS A 33 6.20 -2.52 4.38
N ARG A 34 6.28 -3.74 4.92
CA ARG A 34 7.05 -4.83 4.30
C ARG A 34 6.53 -5.20 2.92
N TYR A 35 5.21 -5.25 2.73
CA TYR A 35 4.61 -5.48 1.42
C TYR A 35 4.95 -4.37 0.42
N LEU A 36 4.82 -3.12 0.83
CA LEU A 36 5.10 -1.97 -0.04
C LEU A 36 6.59 -1.81 -0.33
N ASP A 37 7.47 -2.15 0.62
CA ASP A 37 8.92 -2.25 0.38
C ASP A 37 9.26 -3.37 -0.61
N ASP A 38 8.57 -4.50 -0.59
CA ASP A 38 8.85 -5.65 -1.49
C ASP A 38 8.40 -5.36 -2.93
N GLU A 39 7.18 -4.81 -3.10
CA GLU A 39 6.54 -4.63 -4.41
C GLU A 39 6.77 -3.23 -5.02
N HIS A 40 6.86 -2.19 -4.17
CA HIS A 40 6.86 -0.79 -4.59
C HIS A 40 7.99 0.02 -3.96
N PHE A 41 9.15 -0.60 -3.68
CA PHE A 41 10.28 0.02 -2.98
C PHE A 41 10.54 1.48 -3.40
N GLY A 42 10.43 2.41 -2.45
CA GLY A 42 10.68 3.85 -2.67
C GLY A 42 9.64 4.59 -3.53
N LYS A 43 8.54 3.94 -3.94
CA LYS A 43 7.50 4.47 -4.85
C LYS A 43 6.10 4.47 -4.23
N TYR A 44 6.00 4.45 -2.91
CA TYR A 44 4.74 4.45 -2.19
C TYR A 44 4.70 5.49 -1.08
N SER A 45 3.50 5.93 -0.70
CA SER A 45 3.25 6.75 0.48
C SER A 45 2.11 6.12 1.27
N VAL A 46 2.24 6.07 2.60
CA VAL A 46 1.19 5.54 3.50
C VAL A 46 0.77 6.64 4.44
N LYS A 47 -0.55 6.85 4.58
CA LYS A 47 -1.16 7.76 5.52
C LYS A 47 -2.18 6.99 6.36
N LEU A 48 -2.05 7.02 7.68
CA LEU A 48 -3.04 6.47 8.59
C LEU A 48 -4.06 7.56 8.94
N LYS A 49 -5.34 7.35 8.63
CA LYS A 49 -6.43 8.28 8.93
C LYS A 49 -7.61 7.52 9.53
N ARG A 50 -7.99 7.84 10.78
CA ARG A 50 -9.16 7.28 11.48
C ARG A 50 -9.28 5.74 11.34
N ASP A 51 -8.20 5.02 11.64
CA ASP A 51 -8.10 3.54 11.53
C ASP A 51 -8.03 2.96 10.10
N VAL A 52 -7.74 3.79 9.09
CA VAL A 52 -7.56 3.32 7.71
C VAL A 52 -6.20 3.75 7.19
N PHE A 53 -5.43 2.78 6.68
CA PHE A 53 -4.22 3.02 5.89
C PHE A 53 -4.62 3.40 4.47
N SER A 54 -4.47 4.68 4.12
CA SER A 54 -4.47 5.13 2.74
C SER A 54 -3.07 5.02 2.16
N ILE A 55 -2.94 4.21 1.11
CA ILE A 55 -1.70 3.96 0.39
C ILE A 55 -1.82 4.66 -0.95
N THR A 56 -0.85 5.49 -1.28
CA THR A 56 -0.74 6.10 -2.60
C THR A 56 0.52 5.57 -3.26
N ILE A 57 0.36 4.80 -4.34
CA ILE A 57 1.49 4.31 -5.14
C ILE A 57 1.84 5.42 -6.10
N SER A 58 2.96 6.08 -5.85
CA SER A 58 3.46 7.11 -6.75
C SER A 58 4.20 6.38 -7.86
N ALA A 59 3.52 6.13 -8.98
CA ALA A 59 4.18 5.71 -10.20
C ALA A 59 5.05 6.87 -10.73
N ARG A 60 6.17 7.15 -10.06
CA ARG A 60 7.17 8.08 -10.59
C ARG A 60 7.97 7.34 -11.66
N SER A 61 7.33 7.17 -12.82
CA SER A 61 7.99 7.18 -14.12
C SER A 61 7.65 8.51 -14.79
N SER A 62 8.06 9.61 -14.17
CA SER A 62 8.43 10.79 -14.92
C SER A 62 9.95 10.85 -14.85
N TRP A 63 10.56 9.98 -15.63
CA TRP A 63 11.86 10.30 -16.20
C TRP A 63 11.53 11.17 -17.42
N SER A 64 11.29 12.45 -17.16
CA SER A 64 11.37 13.45 -18.22
C SER A 64 12.87 13.59 -18.54
N VAL A 65 13.32 12.85 -19.56
CA VAL A 65 14.50 13.22 -20.36
C VAL A 65 14.04 13.68 -21.72
#